data_AF-A0A453KNL5-F1
#
_entry.id   AF-A0A453KNL5-F1
#
_cell.length_a   1.000
_cell.length_b   1.000
_cell.length_c   1.000
_cell.angle_alpha   90.00
_cell.angle_beta   90.00
_cell.angle_gamma   90.00
#
_symmetry.space_group_name_H-M   'P 1'
#
loop_
_entity.id
_entity.type
_entity.pdbx_description
1 polymer ?
#
loop_
_entity_poly.entity_id
_entity_poly.type
_entity_poly.pdbx_seq_one_letter_code
_entity_poly.pdbx_strand_id
1 'polypeptide(L)'
;MATKHFLIFSSYQISYNQLNFFQGGKGITDLKPVLQNIFGENLVEKDEFLEAFSKECQCISDVVTNGNSIKRDASGEDDLSAEIVRVELQGAAAYLYSRLVSLVLLLVEGSTPIDITEHGWEMLLIVKKAELESSASKFQLLGFAAVHHFYYYPESTRLRISQILVLPPYQGEGHGRLLLEAINSIAESENMYDVTIEDPSDYLQYVRSSIDCLRLLTFEPIKPALGAMVLSLEQTNLSKRTRSSIMVPPSDLAETVRQKLKINKKQFLRCWEILIYLHLDAENLKCIDNFRACIYDRTKGELLGGASGTNGKRLVQVPTSFDEDTSFAVFWTKEGGDEDNQTVQQQPEDLATQEEQLNELVDNQMEEIAEVAKNVASRGKDKLAA
;
A
#
# COMPACT_ATOMS: atom_id res chain seq x y z
N MET A 1 0.96 -31.20 -28.85
CA MET A 1 1.51 -30.70 -27.56
C MET A 1 1.83 -29.23 -27.81
N ALA A 2 0.91 -28.32 -27.50
CA ALA A 2 1.09 -26.88 -27.71
C ALA A 2 1.42 -26.27 -26.35
N THR A 3 2.69 -25.93 -26.14
CA THR A 3 3.17 -25.27 -24.93
C THR A 3 3.15 -23.77 -25.21
N LYS A 4 2.13 -23.08 -24.68
CA LYS A 4 2.04 -21.62 -24.76
C LYS A 4 2.97 -20.98 -23.73
N HIS A 5 3.61 -19.89 -24.13
CA HIS A 5 4.58 -19.16 -23.31
C HIS A 5 4.14 -17.70 -23.18
N PHE A 6 4.52 -17.05 -22.08
CA PHE A 6 4.18 -15.65 -21.83
C PHE A 6 5.36 -14.74 -22.19
N LEU A 7 5.10 -13.73 -23.02
CA LEU A 7 6.02 -12.63 -23.32
C LEU A 7 6.12 -11.68 -22.13
N ILE A 8 6.76 -12.11 -21.05
CA ILE A 8 6.94 -11.23 -19.90
C ILE A 8 8.43 -11.14 -19.51
N PHE A 9 9.08 -12.18 -19.03
CA PHE A 9 10.53 -12.18 -18.75
C PHE A 9 11.05 -13.62 -18.71
N SER A 10 12.37 -13.83 -18.72
CA SER A 10 13.05 -15.14 -18.81
C SER A 10 12.75 -16.15 -17.68
N SER A 11 11.81 -15.85 -16.78
CA SER A 11 11.60 -16.57 -15.51
C SER A 11 10.18 -17.08 -15.30
N TYR A 12 9.20 -16.73 -16.14
CA TYR A 12 7.81 -17.17 -15.97
C TYR A 12 7.36 -18.08 -17.12
N GLN A 13 7.47 -19.39 -16.89
CA GLN A 13 6.95 -20.42 -17.77
C GLN A 13 5.85 -21.19 -17.07
N ILE A 14 4.58 -20.91 -17.37
CA ILE A 14 3.48 -21.80 -16.98
C ILE A 14 3.43 -22.92 -18.01
N SER A 15 3.84 -24.11 -17.60
CA SER A 15 3.81 -25.32 -18.42
C SER A 15 2.64 -26.18 -17.97
N TYR A 16 1.72 -26.53 -18.86
CA TYR A 16 0.68 -27.53 -18.58
C TYR A 16 0.96 -28.81 -19.37
N ASN A 17 0.82 -29.97 -18.73
CA ASN A 17 1.13 -31.27 -19.35
C ASN A 17 0.09 -31.69 -20.41
N GLN A 18 -1.17 -31.26 -20.27
CA GLN A 18 -2.26 -31.48 -21.23
C GLN A 18 -3.29 -30.33 -21.11
N LEU A 19 -3.53 -29.60 -22.20
CA LEU A 19 -4.85 -29.04 -22.46
C LEU A 19 -5.59 -30.10 -23.26
N ASN A 20 -6.48 -30.85 -22.62
CA ASN A 20 -7.42 -31.68 -23.35
C ASN A 20 -8.40 -30.75 -24.06
N PHE A 21 -8.11 -30.42 -25.32
CA PHE A 21 -9.05 -29.79 -26.26
C PHE A 21 -10.19 -30.74 -26.68
N PHE A 22 -10.54 -31.71 -25.83
CA PHE A 22 -11.65 -32.61 -26.11
C PHE A 22 -12.95 -31.84 -25.88
N GLN A 23 -13.61 -31.55 -26.99
CA GLN A 23 -15.00 -31.13 -27.12
C GLN A 23 -15.83 -31.43 -25.86
N GLY A 24 -16.26 -30.38 -25.16
CA GLY A 24 -17.51 -30.36 -24.40
C GLY A 24 -17.74 -31.52 -23.43
N GLY A 25 -16.69 -32.09 -22.83
CA GLY A 25 -16.85 -33.02 -21.72
C GLY A 25 -17.48 -32.29 -20.54
N LYS A 26 -18.63 -32.77 -20.03
CA LYS A 26 -19.25 -32.23 -18.81
C LYS A 26 -18.20 -32.17 -17.69
N GLY A 27 -17.88 -30.96 -17.23
CA GLY A 27 -16.94 -30.71 -16.13
C GLY A 27 -15.53 -30.27 -16.53
N ILE A 28 -15.21 -30.06 -17.81
CA ILE A 28 -13.94 -29.47 -18.24
C ILE A 28 -14.13 -27.96 -18.47
N THR A 29 -13.46 -27.12 -17.66
CA THR A 29 -13.45 -25.66 -17.83
C THR A 29 -12.44 -25.28 -18.91
N ASP A 30 -12.90 -24.56 -19.94
CA ASP A 30 -12.00 -23.96 -20.93
C ASP A 30 -11.30 -22.73 -20.32
N LEU A 31 -10.01 -22.87 -20.01
CA LEU A 31 -9.19 -21.80 -19.46
C LEU A 31 -8.66 -20.82 -20.52
N LYS A 32 -8.76 -21.16 -21.81
CA LYS A 32 -8.26 -20.30 -22.89
C LYS A 32 -8.89 -18.90 -22.89
N PRO A 33 -10.23 -18.73 -22.81
CA PRO A 33 -10.83 -17.40 -22.76
C PRO A 33 -10.40 -16.61 -21.51
N VAL A 34 -10.23 -17.29 -20.37
CA VAL A 34 -9.77 -16.65 -19.12
C VAL A 34 -8.34 -16.14 -19.26
N LEU A 35 -7.43 -16.98 -19.76
CA LEU A 35 -6.05 -16.57 -20.00
C LEU A 35 -5.95 -15.51 -21.09
N GLN A 36 -6.76 -15.58 -22.15
CA GLN A 36 -6.81 -14.54 -23.18
C GLN A 36 -7.26 -13.20 -22.62
N ASN A 37 -8.14 -13.18 -21.60
CA ASN A 37 -8.59 -11.95 -20.96
C ASN A 37 -7.47 -11.30 -20.10
N ILE A 38 -6.64 -12.10 -19.43
CA ILE A 38 -5.56 -11.58 -18.57
C ILE A 38 -4.34 -11.15 -19.41
N PHE A 39 -4.00 -11.96 -20.40
CA PHE A 39 -2.76 -11.80 -21.15
C PHE A 39 -2.95 -11.13 -22.51
N GLY A 40 -4.17 -11.10 -23.06
CA GLY A 40 -4.45 -10.47 -24.34
C GLY A 40 -3.49 -10.96 -25.43
N GLU A 41 -2.84 -10.02 -26.09
CA GLU A 41 -1.83 -10.25 -27.14
C GLU A 41 -0.49 -10.79 -26.61
N ASN A 42 -0.30 -10.85 -25.27
CA ASN A 42 0.89 -11.43 -24.64
C ASN A 42 0.87 -12.97 -24.59
N LEU A 43 -0.29 -13.61 -24.86
CA LEU A 43 -0.45 -15.07 -24.86
C LEU A 43 -0.12 -15.66 -26.23
N VAL A 44 1.13 -16.08 -26.41
CA VAL A 44 1.66 -16.59 -27.68
C VAL A 44 2.16 -18.04 -27.57
N GLU A 45 2.35 -18.70 -28.71
CA GLU A 45 3.01 -20.01 -28.75
C GLU A 45 4.53 -19.86 -28.55
N LYS A 46 5.22 -20.96 -28.21
CA LYS A 46 6.67 -20.94 -27.90
C LYS A 46 7.54 -20.28 -28.98
N ASP A 47 7.33 -20.67 -30.24
CA ASP A 47 8.21 -20.23 -31.33
C ASP A 47 7.99 -18.74 -31.63
N GLU A 48 6.73 -18.29 -31.57
CA GLU A 48 6.35 -16.89 -31.68
C GLU A 48 6.90 -16.05 -30.52
N PHE A 49 6.88 -16.59 -29.29
CA PHE A 49 7.54 -15.96 -28.14
C PHE A 49 9.04 -15.74 -28.40
N LEU A 50 9.76 -16.76 -28.87
CA LEU A 50 11.21 -16.66 -29.09
C LEU A 50 11.54 -15.66 -30.22
N GLU A 51 10.72 -15.63 -31.27
CA GLU A 51 10.87 -14.67 -32.36
C GLU A 51 10.60 -13.23 -31.91
N ALA A 52 9.49 -12.99 -31.20
CA ALA A 52 9.14 -11.68 -30.67
C ALA A 52 10.17 -11.20 -29.63
N PHE A 53 10.58 -12.06 -28.70
CA PHE A 53 11.60 -11.74 -27.71
C PHE A 53 12.94 -11.32 -28.36
N SER A 54 13.35 -12.01 -29.42
CA SER A 54 14.59 -11.68 -30.12
C SER A 54 14.51 -10.32 -30.81
N LYS A 55 13.33 -9.93 -31.30
CA LYS A 55 13.09 -8.62 -31.95
C LYS A 55 12.90 -7.48 -30.96
N GLU A 56 12.29 -7.76 -29.81
CA GLU A 56 11.84 -6.76 -28.84
C GLU A 56 12.75 -6.64 -27.59
N CYS A 57 13.91 -7.29 -27.60
CA CYS A 57 14.86 -7.27 -26.47
C CYS A 57 15.36 -5.86 -26.08
N GLN A 58 15.19 -4.86 -26.94
CA GLN A 58 15.54 -3.47 -26.68
C GLN A 58 14.42 -2.61 -26.07
N CYS A 59 13.19 -3.12 -25.94
CA CYS A 59 12.05 -2.34 -25.44
C CYS A 59 12.37 -1.66 -24.09
N ILE A 60 12.98 -2.39 -23.15
CA ILE A 60 13.39 -1.85 -21.85
C ILE A 60 14.49 -0.81 -22.02
N SER A 61 15.50 -1.09 -22.85
CA SER A 61 16.58 -0.15 -23.14
C SER A 61 16.05 1.17 -23.70
N ASP A 62 15.09 1.12 -24.60
CA ASP A 62 14.50 2.29 -25.25
C ASP A 62 13.72 3.15 -24.25
N VAL A 63 12.93 2.52 -23.37
CA VAL A 63 12.20 3.25 -22.30
C VAL A 63 13.19 3.86 -21.31
N VAL A 64 14.19 3.10 -20.88
CA VAL A 64 15.20 3.55 -19.91
C VAL A 64 16.04 4.70 -20.45
N THR A 65 16.49 4.61 -21.71
CA THR A 65 17.37 5.63 -22.33
C THR A 65 16.63 6.95 -22.58
N ASN A 66 15.33 6.90 -22.83
CA ASN A 66 14.49 8.08 -23.02
C ASN A 66 13.93 8.65 -21.71
N GLY A 67 14.14 7.96 -20.59
CA GLY A 67 13.64 8.37 -19.28
C GLY A 67 14.59 9.24 -18.48
N ASN A 68 14.06 9.82 -17.41
CA ASN A 68 14.81 10.66 -16.48
C ASN A 68 15.33 9.82 -15.30
N SER A 69 16.64 9.62 -15.24
CA SER A 69 17.30 8.96 -14.11
C SER A 69 17.17 9.80 -12.83
N ILE A 70 16.64 9.19 -11.77
CA ILE A 70 16.52 9.82 -10.46
C ILE A 70 17.83 9.63 -9.71
N LYS A 71 18.51 10.73 -9.39
CA LYS A 71 19.73 10.70 -8.58
C LYS A 71 19.39 10.32 -7.14
N ARG A 72 20.16 9.39 -6.56
CA ARG A 72 20.12 9.10 -5.13
C ARG A 72 21.13 9.95 -4.39
N ASP A 73 20.74 10.44 -3.22
CA ASP A 73 21.71 10.85 -2.21
C ASP A 73 22.32 9.57 -1.63
N ALA A 74 23.61 9.37 -1.88
CA ALA A 74 24.36 8.20 -1.42
C ALA A 74 24.60 8.29 0.10
N SER A 75 23.55 8.17 0.91
CA SER A 75 23.63 8.27 2.37
C SER A 75 23.37 6.94 3.09
N GLY A 76 23.64 5.80 2.45
CA GLY A 76 23.52 4.48 3.08
C GLY A 76 24.29 3.40 2.32
N GLU A 77 24.81 2.43 3.08
CA GLU A 77 25.58 1.22 2.71
C GLU A 77 24.92 0.26 1.69
N ASP A 78 24.04 0.73 0.82
CA ASP A 78 23.43 -0.13 -0.19
C ASP A 78 24.23 -0.09 -1.48
N ASP A 79 25.09 -1.10 -1.65
CA ASP A 79 25.76 -1.49 -2.91
C ASP A 79 24.76 -2.03 -3.95
N LEU A 80 23.60 -1.37 -4.06
CA LEU A 80 22.58 -1.70 -5.03
C LEU A 80 22.87 -0.91 -6.30
N SER A 81 23.59 -1.59 -7.21
CA SER A 81 23.82 -1.22 -8.63
C SER A 81 22.56 -0.98 -9.46
N ALA A 82 21.37 -1.01 -8.83
CA ALA A 82 20.13 -0.61 -9.45
C ALA A 82 20.10 0.90 -9.71
N GLU A 83 19.24 1.34 -10.62
CA GLU A 83 18.94 2.73 -10.99
C GLU A 83 17.42 2.89 -11.07
N ILE A 84 16.91 4.08 -10.74
CA ILE A 84 15.48 4.39 -10.91
C ILE A 84 15.33 5.38 -12.07
N VAL A 85 14.45 5.04 -13.00
CA VAL A 85 14.15 5.87 -14.16
C VAL A 85 12.67 6.22 -14.18
N ARG A 86 12.38 7.52 -14.29
CA ARG A 86 11.03 8.07 -14.39
C ARG A 86 10.69 8.36 -15.84
N VAL A 87 9.53 7.89 -16.29
CA VAL A 87 9.01 8.12 -17.64
C VAL A 87 7.54 8.50 -17.58
N GLU A 88 7.11 9.38 -18.50
CA GLU A 88 5.68 9.55 -18.76
C GLU A 88 5.12 8.29 -19.40
N LEU A 89 3.91 7.89 -19.04
CA LEU A 89 3.30 6.65 -19.52
C LEU A 89 2.74 6.80 -20.95
N GLN A 90 3.63 7.07 -21.91
CA GLN A 90 3.30 7.23 -23.33
C GLN A 90 4.32 6.50 -24.22
N GLY A 91 3.95 6.27 -25.48
CA GLY A 91 4.84 5.67 -26.48
C GLY A 91 5.42 4.32 -26.02
N ALA A 92 6.75 4.23 -25.98
CA ALA A 92 7.45 3.01 -25.56
C ALA A 92 7.13 2.59 -24.12
N ALA A 93 6.90 3.54 -23.21
CA ALA A 93 6.57 3.23 -21.81
C ALA A 93 5.18 2.61 -21.67
N ALA A 94 4.20 3.11 -22.44
CA ALA A 94 2.85 2.53 -22.50
C ALA A 94 2.86 1.12 -23.10
N TYR A 95 3.69 0.90 -24.13
CA TYR A 95 3.91 -0.43 -24.70
C TYR A 95 4.57 -1.40 -23.71
N LEU A 96 5.57 -0.95 -22.94
CA LEU A 96 6.15 -1.75 -21.87
C LEU A 96 5.10 -2.09 -20.80
N TYR A 97 4.27 -1.12 -20.41
CA TYR A 97 3.20 -1.34 -19.45
C TYR A 97 2.19 -2.40 -19.92
N SER A 98 1.80 -2.42 -21.19
CA SER A 98 0.88 -3.45 -21.71
C SER A 98 1.45 -4.87 -21.64
N ARG A 99 2.78 -5.02 -21.56
CA ARG A 99 3.44 -6.31 -21.27
C ARG A 99 3.49 -6.63 -19.78
N LEU A 100 3.60 -5.61 -18.92
CA LEU A 100 3.71 -5.76 -17.46
C LEU A 100 2.36 -5.93 -16.76
N VAL A 101 1.27 -5.37 -17.29
CA VAL A 101 -0.04 -5.34 -16.62
C VAL A 101 -0.57 -6.73 -16.29
N SER A 102 -0.29 -7.73 -17.12
CA SER A 102 -0.67 -9.12 -16.84
C SER A 102 -0.03 -9.65 -15.56
N LEU A 103 1.19 -9.23 -15.19
CA LEU A 103 1.78 -9.60 -13.91
C LEU A 103 1.07 -8.94 -12.74
N VAL A 104 0.65 -7.68 -12.90
CA VAL A 104 -0.10 -6.97 -11.86
C VAL A 104 -1.41 -7.70 -11.58
N LEU A 105 -2.15 -8.07 -12.64
CA LEU A 105 -3.40 -8.82 -12.53
C LEU A 105 -3.26 -10.17 -11.82
N LEU A 106 -2.08 -10.79 -11.87
CA LEU A 106 -1.81 -12.10 -11.27
C LEU A 106 -1.24 -12.02 -9.85
N LEU A 107 -0.49 -10.95 -9.55
CA LEU A 107 0.32 -10.85 -8.34
C LEU A 107 -0.20 -9.80 -7.36
N VAL A 108 -1.11 -8.91 -7.80
CA VAL A 108 -1.69 -7.85 -6.98
C VAL A 108 -3.20 -8.05 -6.95
N GLU A 109 -3.69 -8.41 -5.77
CA GLU A 109 -5.12 -8.60 -5.51
C GLU A 109 -5.90 -7.30 -5.74
N GLY A 110 -7.10 -7.41 -6.31
CA GLY A 110 -7.98 -6.26 -6.58
C GLY A 110 -7.48 -5.33 -7.70
N SER A 111 -6.35 -5.64 -8.35
CA SER A 111 -5.77 -4.77 -9.36
C SER A 111 -6.57 -4.75 -10.67
N THR A 112 -6.60 -3.58 -11.29
CA THR A 112 -7.17 -3.37 -12.62
C THR A 112 -6.16 -2.66 -13.52
N PRO A 113 -6.14 -2.92 -14.85
CA PRO A 113 -5.33 -2.15 -15.79
C PRO A 113 -5.60 -0.65 -15.68
N ILE A 114 -4.54 0.17 -15.73
CA ILE A 114 -4.71 1.64 -15.80
C ILE A 114 -5.05 2.07 -17.22
N ASP A 115 -5.77 3.20 -17.33
CA ASP A 115 -6.07 3.80 -18.62
C ASP A 115 -4.86 4.59 -19.14
N ILE A 116 -4.06 3.96 -20.00
CA ILE A 116 -2.90 4.57 -20.64
C ILE A 116 -3.22 5.73 -21.58
N THR A 117 -4.51 5.98 -21.87
CA THR A 117 -4.94 7.13 -22.69
C THR A 117 -5.15 8.40 -21.85
N GLU A 118 -5.27 8.25 -20.53
CA GLU A 118 -5.42 9.36 -19.60
C GLU A 118 -4.06 10.08 -19.39
N HIS A 119 -4.10 11.41 -19.29
CA HIS A 119 -2.92 12.21 -18.98
C HIS A 119 -2.58 12.17 -17.47
N GLY A 120 -1.33 12.45 -17.13
CA GLY A 120 -0.86 12.54 -15.74
C GLY A 120 -0.35 11.22 -15.15
N TRP A 121 -0.38 10.13 -15.93
CA TRP A 121 0.26 8.87 -15.61
C TRP A 121 1.78 8.91 -15.87
N GLU A 122 2.53 8.47 -14.87
CA GLU A 122 3.95 8.24 -14.97
C GLU A 122 4.30 6.83 -14.47
N MET A 123 5.43 6.32 -14.95
CA MET A 123 5.98 5.06 -14.52
C MET A 123 7.41 5.27 -14.01
N LEU A 124 7.68 4.75 -12.81
CA LEU A 124 9.02 4.62 -12.27
C LEU A 124 9.48 3.19 -12.47
N LEU A 125 10.61 3.01 -13.13
CA LEU A 125 11.24 1.71 -13.37
C LEU A 125 12.45 1.59 -12.46
N ILE A 126 12.62 0.47 -11.78
CA ILE A 126 13.88 0.12 -11.13
C ILE A 126 14.60 -0.93 -11.99
N VAL A 127 15.81 -0.59 -12.42
CA VAL A 127 16.58 -1.38 -13.40
C VAL A 127 18.00 -1.61 -12.91
N LYS A 128 18.62 -2.73 -13.29
CA LYS A 128 20.06 -2.98 -13.13
C LYS A 128 20.73 -2.93 -14.49
N LYS A 129 21.88 -2.26 -14.59
CA LYS A 129 22.69 -2.28 -15.81
C LYS A 129 23.28 -3.68 -16.00
N ALA A 130 23.14 -4.24 -17.20
CA ALA A 130 23.72 -5.55 -17.49
C ALA A 130 25.26 -5.48 -17.49
N GLU A 131 25.90 -6.39 -16.75
CA GLU A 131 27.36 -6.46 -16.60
C GLU A 131 28.05 -7.09 -17.83
N LEU A 132 27.28 -7.81 -18.67
CA LEU A 132 27.81 -8.58 -19.80
C LEU A 132 27.50 -7.90 -21.14
N GLU A 133 28.54 -7.56 -21.89
CA GLU A 133 28.48 -7.02 -23.27
C GLU A 133 27.74 -7.94 -24.27
N SER A 134 27.53 -9.22 -23.92
CA SER A 134 26.81 -10.20 -24.75
C SER A 134 25.31 -10.33 -24.42
N SER A 135 24.79 -9.54 -23.47
CA SER A 135 23.36 -9.53 -23.15
C SER A 135 22.56 -8.79 -24.23
N ALA A 136 21.43 -9.38 -24.66
CA ALA A 136 20.59 -8.79 -25.70
C ALA A 136 19.94 -7.45 -25.27
N SER A 137 19.85 -7.18 -23.97
CA SER A 137 19.31 -5.92 -23.42
C SER A 137 20.32 -5.28 -22.47
N LYS A 138 20.50 -3.96 -22.58
CA LYS A 138 21.46 -3.20 -21.75
C LYS A 138 21.03 -3.09 -20.29
N PHE A 139 19.75 -3.31 -20.02
CA PHE A 139 19.13 -3.14 -18.72
C PHE A 139 18.25 -4.34 -18.37
N GLN A 140 18.30 -4.73 -17.11
CA GLN A 140 17.42 -5.71 -16.51
C GLN A 140 16.38 -4.99 -15.68
N LEU A 141 15.10 -5.20 -15.98
CA LEU A 141 14.00 -4.66 -15.16
C LEU A 141 13.88 -5.47 -13.86
N LEU A 142 13.86 -4.78 -12.73
CA LEU A 142 13.71 -5.38 -11.40
C LEU A 142 12.29 -5.18 -10.84
N GLY A 143 11.62 -4.11 -11.26
CA GLY A 143 10.28 -3.75 -10.81
C GLY A 143 9.84 -2.40 -11.35
N PHE A 144 8.62 -2.00 -11.04
CA PHE A 144 8.08 -0.70 -11.43
C PHE A 144 7.02 -0.19 -10.44
N ALA A 145 6.70 1.10 -10.57
CA ALA A 145 5.53 1.72 -9.96
C ALA A 145 4.82 2.62 -10.99
N ALA A 146 3.50 2.50 -11.11
CA ALA A 146 2.66 3.43 -11.85
C ALA A 146 2.06 4.45 -10.87
N VAL A 147 2.31 5.73 -11.14
CA VAL A 147 1.87 6.85 -10.31
C VAL A 147 1.05 7.84 -11.14
N HIS A 148 0.03 8.43 -10.52
CA HIS A 148 -0.85 9.40 -11.17
C HIS A 148 -0.89 10.72 -10.41
N HIS A 149 -0.99 11.81 -11.17
CA HIS A 149 -1.10 13.17 -10.69
C HIS A 149 -2.57 13.58 -10.56
N PHE A 150 -3.12 13.48 -9.35
CA PHE A 150 -4.47 13.93 -9.05
C PHE A 150 -4.51 15.41 -8.73
N TYR A 151 -5.37 16.15 -9.41
CA TYR A 151 -5.65 17.54 -9.04
C TYR A 151 -6.21 17.62 -7.62
N TYR A 152 -5.63 18.51 -6.81
CA TYR A 152 -6.06 18.83 -5.47
C TYR A 152 -6.36 20.33 -5.37
N TYR A 153 -7.63 20.66 -5.18
CA TYR A 153 -8.09 22.05 -5.08
C TYR A 153 -7.37 22.82 -3.95
N PRO A 154 -7.00 24.11 -4.14
CA PRO A 154 -7.28 24.93 -5.32
C PRO A 154 -6.26 24.83 -6.45
N GLU A 155 -4.97 24.62 -6.16
CA GLU A 155 -3.89 24.66 -7.16
C GLU A 155 -2.74 23.72 -6.77
N SER A 156 -3.05 22.54 -6.23
CA SER A 156 -2.04 21.55 -5.86
C SER A 156 -2.28 20.23 -6.58
N THR A 157 -1.30 19.34 -6.47
CA THR A 157 -1.34 18.02 -7.08
C THR A 157 -0.97 16.99 -6.04
N ARG A 158 -1.78 15.93 -5.94
CA ARG A 158 -1.53 14.76 -5.10
C ARG A 158 -0.93 13.67 -5.97
N LEU A 159 0.16 13.08 -5.48
CA LEU A 159 0.78 11.93 -6.14
C LEU A 159 0.15 10.65 -5.58
N ARG A 160 -0.48 9.84 -6.43
CA ARG A 160 -1.06 8.56 -6.03
C ARG A 160 -0.34 7.41 -6.69
N ILE A 161 0.22 6.52 -5.89
CA ILE A 161 0.73 5.23 -6.35
C ILE A 161 -0.47 4.32 -6.60
N SER A 162 -0.71 3.96 -7.86
CA SER A 162 -1.82 3.07 -8.22
C SER A 162 -1.36 1.62 -8.24
N GLN A 163 -0.18 1.37 -8.82
CA GLN A 163 0.39 0.02 -8.90
C GLN A 163 1.87 0.09 -8.54
N ILE A 164 2.34 -0.87 -7.75
CA ILE A 164 3.77 -1.03 -7.46
C ILE A 164 4.07 -2.52 -7.35
N LEU A 165 5.08 -2.96 -8.10
CA LEU A 165 5.46 -4.36 -8.17
C LEU A 165 6.97 -4.48 -8.33
N VAL A 166 7.60 -5.16 -7.37
CA VAL A 166 8.93 -5.74 -7.56
C VAL A 166 8.72 -7.13 -8.14
N LEU A 167 9.41 -7.44 -9.24
CA LEU A 167 9.27 -8.75 -9.88
C LEU A 167 9.71 -9.83 -8.87
N PRO A 168 8.97 -10.95 -8.74
CA PRO A 168 9.22 -11.90 -7.67
C PRO A 168 10.66 -12.43 -7.50
N PRO A 169 11.50 -12.60 -8.55
CA PRO A 169 12.89 -13.03 -8.37
C PRO A 169 13.76 -12.02 -7.63
N TYR A 170 13.34 -10.76 -7.51
CA TYR A 170 14.10 -9.66 -6.92
C TYR A 170 13.42 -9.08 -5.66
N GLN A 171 12.42 -9.78 -5.12
CA GLN A 171 11.77 -9.39 -3.87
C GLN A 171 12.68 -9.66 -2.66
N GLY A 172 12.49 -8.90 -1.58
CA GLY A 172 13.32 -9.01 -0.37
C GLY A 172 14.69 -8.31 -0.45
N GLU A 173 15.09 -7.79 -1.60
CA GLU A 173 16.38 -7.12 -1.82
C GLU A 173 16.33 -5.59 -1.66
N GLY A 174 15.22 -5.04 -1.14
CA GLY A 174 15.07 -3.61 -0.86
C GLY A 174 14.64 -2.75 -2.06
N HIS A 175 14.42 -3.32 -3.25
CA HIS A 175 13.96 -2.58 -4.44
C HIS A 175 12.62 -1.84 -4.26
N GLY A 176 11.66 -2.43 -3.55
CA GLY A 176 10.37 -1.79 -3.27
C GLY A 176 10.52 -0.56 -2.38
N ARG A 177 11.45 -0.61 -1.40
CA ARG A 177 11.82 0.56 -0.59
C ARG A 177 12.41 1.66 -1.46
N LEU A 178 13.34 1.32 -2.36
CA LEU A 178 13.98 2.30 -3.24
C LEU A 178 12.95 3.02 -4.14
N LEU A 179 11.96 2.29 -4.68
CA LEU A 179 10.86 2.89 -5.44
C LEU A 179 10.07 3.89 -4.59
N LEU A 180 9.70 3.53 -3.36
CA LEU A 180 8.96 4.42 -2.44
C LEU A 180 9.79 5.65 -2.03
N GLU A 181 11.07 5.48 -1.76
CA GLU A 181 11.98 6.60 -1.44
C GLU A 181 12.11 7.58 -2.61
N ALA A 182 12.22 7.08 -3.84
CA ALA A 182 12.24 7.92 -5.03
C ALA A 182 10.92 8.68 -5.21
N ILE A 183 9.77 8.03 -5.00
CA ILE A 183 8.46 8.68 -5.08
C ILE A 183 8.33 9.78 -4.01
N ASN A 184 8.81 9.53 -2.80
CA ASN A 184 8.85 10.54 -1.74
C ASN A 184 9.74 11.74 -2.12
N SER A 185 10.92 11.48 -2.70
CA SER A 185 11.84 12.53 -3.16
C SER A 185 11.23 13.38 -4.29
N ILE A 186 10.53 12.76 -5.25
CA ILE A 186 9.76 13.47 -6.27
C ILE A 186 8.70 14.34 -5.61
N ALA A 187 7.90 13.77 -4.70
CA ALA A 187 6.81 14.50 -4.06
C ALA A 187 7.31 15.72 -3.27
N GLU A 188 8.46 15.60 -2.60
CA GLU A 188 9.10 16.73 -1.92
C GLU A 188 9.63 17.78 -2.90
N SER A 189 10.41 17.37 -3.90
CA SER A 189 11.07 18.28 -4.85
C SER A 189 10.09 19.04 -5.76
N GLU A 190 9.01 18.38 -6.17
CA GLU A 190 7.95 18.97 -6.99
C GLU A 190 6.83 19.61 -6.15
N ASN A 191 7.01 19.67 -4.83
CA ASN A 191 6.07 20.27 -3.89
C ASN A 191 4.63 19.74 -4.04
N MET A 192 4.49 18.42 -4.18
CA MET A 192 3.19 17.75 -4.18
C MET A 192 2.45 18.01 -2.86
N TYR A 193 1.12 17.87 -2.87
CA TYR A 193 0.30 18.01 -1.69
C TYR A 193 0.64 16.90 -0.68
N ASP A 194 0.58 15.65 -1.10
CA ASP A 194 0.97 14.47 -0.33
C ASP A 194 1.12 13.27 -1.27
N VAL A 195 1.61 12.16 -0.70
CA VAL A 195 1.68 10.86 -1.36
C VAL A 195 0.58 9.94 -0.81
N THR A 196 -0.18 9.34 -1.72
CA THR A 196 -1.21 8.35 -1.42
C THR A 196 -0.92 7.05 -2.15
N ILE A 197 -1.47 5.94 -1.65
CA ILE A 197 -1.38 4.63 -2.29
C ILE A 197 -2.80 4.10 -2.40
N GLU A 198 -3.16 3.61 -3.58
CA GLU A 198 -4.43 2.93 -3.85
C GLU A 198 -4.37 1.54 -3.23
N ASP A 199 -5.29 1.27 -2.30
CA ASP A 199 -5.49 -0.01 -1.61
C ASP A 199 -4.20 -0.81 -1.34
N PRO A 200 -3.28 -0.27 -0.50
CA PRO A 200 -2.00 -0.90 -0.25
C PRO A 200 -2.17 -2.26 0.42
N SER A 201 -1.42 -3.27 -0.04
CA SER A 201 -1.30 -4.54 0.67
C SER A 201 -0.61 -4.37 2.03
N ASP A 202 -0.83 -5.30 2.96
CA ASP A 202 -0.24 -5.25 4.30
C ASP A 202 1.29 -5.16 4.25
N TYR A 203 1.92 -5.91 3.34
CA TYR A 203 3.36 -5.87 3.15
C TYR A 203 3.84 -4.51 2.60
N LEU A 204 3.12 -3.92 1.64
CA LEU A 204 3.45 -2.58 1.14
C LEU A 204 3.28 -1.54 2.24
N GLN A 205 2.23 -1.67 3.04
CA GLN A 205 1.95 -0.80 4.18
C GLN A 205 3.01 -0.93 5.28
N TYR A 206 3.53 -2.14 5.52
CA TYR A 206 4.67 -2.39 6.40
C TYR A 206 5.94 -1.66 5.93
N VAL A 207 6.30 -1.78 4.65
CA VAL A 207 7.47 -1.12 4.08
C VAL A 207 7.31 0.40 4.13
N ARG A 208 6.14 0.92 3.76
CA ARG A 208 5.82 2.35 3.80
C ARG A 208 5.93 2.91 5.23
N SER A 209 5.31 2.24 6.19
CA SER A 209 5.32 2.66 7.60
C SER A 209 6.75 2.65 8.16
N SER A 210 7.56 1.65 7.79
CA SER A 210 8.98 1.59 8.17
C SER A 210 9.78 2.81 7.66
N ILE A 211 9.60 3.17 6.39
CA ILE A 211 10.29 4.33 5.77
C ILE A 211 9.82 5.64 6.40
N ASP A 212 8.51 5.84 6.51
CA ASP A 212 7.94 7.07 7.04
C ASP A 212 8.27 7.28 8.52
N CYS A 213 8.28 6.23 9.34
CA CYS A 213 8.75 6.31 10.73
C CYS A 213 10.23 6.72 10.82
N LEU A 214 11.11 6.18 9.96
CA LEU A 214 12.53 6.58 9.95
C LEU A 214 12.71 8.06 9.56
N ARG A 215 11.89 8.57 8.64
CA ARG A 215 11.89 9.99 8.25
C ARG A 215 11.36 10.88 9.38
N LEU A 216 10.29 10.44 10.05
CA LEU A 216 9.69 11.14 11.19
C LEU A 216 10.63 11.19 12.40
N LEU A 217 11.38 10.12 12.71
CA LEU A 217 12.36 10.13 13.80
C LEU A 217 13.43 11.23 13.64
N THR A 218 13.81 11.55 12.39
CA THR A 218 14.75 12.63 12.08
C THR A 218 14.09 14.01 11.96
N PHE A 219 12.77 14.10 12.13
CA PHE A 219 12.01 15.33 11.93
C PHE A 219 11.75 16.03 13.28
N GLU A 220 12.62 16.97 13.65
CA GLU A 220 12.58 17.68 14.93
C GLU A 220 11.19 18.18 15.39
N PRO A 221 10.30 18.72 14.52
CA PRO A 221 8.99 19.20 14.96
C PRO A 221 8.11 18.16 15.66
N ILE A 222 8.32 16.85 15.46
CA ILE A 222 7.51 15.83 16.13
C ILE A 222 7.96 15.55 17.57
N LYS A 223 9.23 15.82 17.93
CA LYS A 223 9.82 15.39 19.20
C LYS A 223 9.06 15.90 20.44
N PRO A 224 8.69 17.21 20.54
CA PRO A 224 8.01 17.71 21.73
C PRO A 224 6.62 17.10 21.94
N ALA A 225 5.85 16.97 20.84
CA ALA A 225 4.50 16.41 20.89
C ALA A 225 4.54 14.92 21.21
N LEU A 226 5.51 14.18 20.66
CA LEU A 226 5.69 12.76 20.92
C LEU A 226 6.07 12.52 22.39
N GLY A 227 7.04 13.26 22.92
CA GLY A 227 7.45 13.15 24.33
C GLY A 227 6.32 13.47 25.30
N ALA A 228 5.52 14.51 25.03
CA ALA A 228 4.36 14.84 25.85
C ALA A 228 3.29 13.73 25.85
N MET A 229 3.07 13.07 24.71
CA MET A 229 2.13 11.95 24.59
C MET A 229 2.61 10.71 25.35
N VAL A 230 3.89 10.36 25.24
CA VAL A 230 4.48 9.22 25.97
C VAL A 230 4.37 9.44 27.47
N LEU A 231 4.78 10.61 27.98
CA LEU A 231 4.66 10.96 29.40
C LEU A 231 3.21 10.91 29.91
N SER A 232 2.25 11.34 29.09
CA SER A 232 0.82 11.27 29.41
C SER A 232 0.35 9.82 29.57
N LEU A 233 0.80 8.91 28.71
CA LEU A 233 0.45 7.49 28.78
C LEU A 233 1.05 6.81 30.03
N GLU A 234 2.26 7.17 30.41
CA GLU A 234 2.93 6.63 31.60
C GLU A 234 2.26 7.07 32.91
N GLN A 235 1.75 8.31 32.95
CA GLN A 235 1.12 8.90 34.15
C GLN A 235 -0.37 8.58 34.28
N THR A 236 -1.01 8.13 33.19
CA THR A 236 -2.46 7.89 33.16
C THR A 236 -2.87 6.66 33.97
N ASN A 237 -3.92 6.83 34.79
CA ASN A 237 -4.61 5.73 35.46
C ASN A 237 -5.92 5.41 34.72
N LEU A 238 -6.10 4.16 34.28
CA LEU A 238 -7.29 3.66 33.58
C LEU A 238 -8.61 4.05 34.27
N SER A 239 -8.61 4.12 35.61
CA SER A 239 -9.79 4.42 36.43
C SER A 239 -10.29 5.87 36.39
N LYS A 240 -9.53 6.82 35.82
CA LYS A 240 -9.91 8.25 35.71
C LYS A 240 -10.15 8.70 34.27
N ARG A 241 -10.27 7.76 33.32
CA ARG A 241 -10.42 8.03 31.88
C ARG A 241 -11.77 8.71 31.59
N THR A 242 -11.80 10.02 31.74
CA THR A 242 -12.96 10.85 31.42
C THR A 242 -12.90 11.14 29.93
N ARG A 243 -13.57 10.31 29.11
CA ARG A 243 -13.80 10.50 27.66
C ARG A 243 -12.54 10.76 26.81
N SER A 244 -12.13 9.74 26.05
CA SER A 244 -11.33 9.87 24.82
C SER A 244 -10.04 10.70 24.95
N SER A 245 -9.01 10.16 25.60
CA SER A 245 -7.63 10.62 25.37
C SER A 245 -7.22 10.16 23.97
N ILE A 246 -7.68 10.86 22.93
CA ILE A 246 -7.45 10.43 21.55
C ILE A 246 -5.96 10.59 21.26
N MET A 247 -5.29 9.49 20.96
CA MET A 247 -3.87 9.42 20.66
C MET A 247 -3.58 9.87 19.22
N VAL A 248 -4.12 11.03 18.83
CA VAL A 248 -3.92 11.63 17.50
C VAL A 248 -2.82 12.68 17.60
N PRO A 249 -1.99 12.81 16.54
CA PRO A 249 -1.09 13.94 16.46
C PRO A 249 -1.86 15.27 16.41
N PRO A 250 -1.30 16.35 16.99
CA PRO A 250 -1.85 17.71 16.85
C PRO A 250 -2.07 18.10 15.38
N SER A 251 -3.15 18.84 15.10
CA SER A 251 -3.55 19.15 13.72
C SER A 251 -2.56 20.04 12.97
N ASP A 252 -1.92 20.97 13.68
CA ASP A 252 -0.85 21.83 13.19
C ASP A 252 0.42 21.04 12.87
N LEU A 253 0.75 20.06 13.71
CA LEU A 253 1.85 19.13 13.46
C LEU A 253 1.56 18.24 12.25
N ALA A 254 0.32 17.73 12.12
CA ALA A 254 -0.09 16.92 10.99
C ALA A 254 0.02 17.70 9.66
N GLU A 255 -0.36 18.98 9.66
CA GLU A 255 -0.20 19.84 8.49
C GLU A 255 1.28 20.12 8.19
N THR A 256 2.11 20.32 9.22
CA THR A 256 3.56 20.50 9.09
C THR A 256 4.24 19.27 8.48
N VAL A 257 3.88 18.07 8.97
CA VAL A 257 4.36 16.78 8.44
C VAL A 257 3.93 16.59 6.99
N ARG A 258 2.67 16.89 6.67
CA ARG A 258 2.18 16.83 5.28
C ARG A 258 2.95 17.79 4.38
N GLN A 259 3.15 19.04 4.81
CA GLN A 259 3.85 20.06 4.01
C GLN A 259 5.30 19.67 3.70
N LYS A 260 6.02 19.15 4.71
CA LYS A 260 7.46 18.92 4.64
C LYS A 260 7.83 17.52 4.18
N LEU A 261 7.12 16.50 4.64
CA LEU A 261 7.41 15.08 4.35
C LEU A 261 6.42 14.45 3.37
N LYS A 262 5.37 15.18 2.97
CA LYS A 262 4.34 14.71 2.03
C LYS A 262 3.58 13.46 2.53
N ILE A 263 3.60 13.23 3.84
CA ILE A 263 2.89 12.13 4.50
C ILE A 263 1.45 12.58 4.77
N ASN A 264 0.47 11.86 4.22
CA ASN A 264 -0.94 12.18 4.44
C ASN A 264 -1.38 11.89 5.88
N LYS A 265 -2.52 12.47 6.30
CA LYS A 265 -3.03 12.37 7.68
C LYS A 265 -3.24 10.92 8.16
N LYS A 266 -3.78 10.03 7.32
CA LYS A 266 -4.03 8.62 7.70
C LYS A 266 -2.70 7.89 7.93
N GLN A 267 -1.74 8.08 7.03
CA GLN A 267 -0.42 7.50 7.16
C GLN A 267 0.32 8.06 8.39
N PHE A 268 0.22 9.37 8.64
CA PHE A 268 0.85 9.97 9.81
C PHE A 268 0.27 9.44 11.11
N LEU A 269 -1.05 9.25 11.19
CA LEU A 269 -1.67 8.61 12.37
C LEU A 269 -1.11 7.21 12.62
N ARG A 270 -0.99 6.37 11.59
CA ARG A 270 -0.39 5.04 11.73
C ARG A 270 1.06 5.10 12.21
N CYS A 271 1.87 5.96 11.59
CA CYS A 271 3.25 6.17 12.05
C CYS A 271 3.32 6.75 13.47
N TRP A 272 2.36 7.57 13.88
CA TRP A 272 2.29 8.16 15.22
C TRP A 272 2.11 7.08 16.29
N GLU A 273 1.24 6.10 16.06
CA GLU A 273 1.05 4.97 16.96
C GLU A 273 2.32 4.14 17.09
N ILE A 274 3.00 3.87 15.96
CA ILE A 274 4.28 3.15 15.94
C ILE A 274 5.36 3.91 16.72
N LEU A 275 5.45 5.23 16.50
CA LEU A 275 6.44 6.07 17.19
C LEU A 275 6.17 6.16 18.69
N ILE A 276 4.91 6.22 19.12
CA ILE A 276 4.58 6.15 20.54
C ILE A 276 5.04 4.81 21.10
N TYR A 277 4.61 3.70 20.49
CA TYR A 277 4.97 2.35 20.92
C TYR A 277 6.49 2.17 21.05
N LEU A 278 7.26 2.69 20.09
CA LEU A 278 8.73 2.68 20.10
C LEU A 278 9.36 3.36 21.32
N HIS A 279 8.70 4.38 21.88
CA HIS A 279 9.19 5.14 23.02
C HIS A 279 8.55 4.73 24.35
N LEU A 280 7.63 3.76 24.34
CA LEU A 280 7.08 3.20 25.58
C LEU A 280 8.09 2.27 26.24
N ASP A 281 8.14 2.32 27.57
CA ASP A 281 8.85 1.32 28.36
C ASP A 281 8.13 -0.04 28.29
N ALA A 282 8.77 -1.01 27.64
CA ALA A 282 8.26 -2.37 27.48
C ALA A 282 8.11 -3.12 28.82
N GLU A 283 8.82 -2.71 29.87
CA GLU A 283 8.69 -3.30 31.21
C GLU A 283 7.46 -2.76 31.96
N ASN A 284 6.92 -1.62 31.53
CA ASN A 284 5.75 -1.01 32.12
C ASN A 284 4.45 -1.51 31.45
N LEU A 285 4.01 -2.71 31.85
CA LEU A 285 2.80 -3.36 31.34
C LEU A 285 1.56 -2.45 31.40
N LYS A 286 1.44 -1.62 32.43
CA LYS A 286 0.33 -0.67 32.57
C LYS A 286 0.32 0.37 31.45
N CYS A 287 1.49 0.81 31.00
CA CYS A 287 1.61 1.76 29.90
C CYS A 287 1.20 1.11 28.56
N ILE A 288 1.60 -0.15 28.35
CA ILE A 288 1.18 -0.94 27.19
C ILE A 288 -0.34 -1.17 27.20
N ASP A 289 -0.94 -1.47 28.35
CA ASP A 289 -2.38 -1.62 28.50
C ASP A 289 -3.12 -0.30 28.21
N ASN A 290 -2.60 0.83 28.70
CA ASN A 290 -3.12 2.17 28.38
C ASN A 290 -3.08 2.43 26.87
N PHE A 291 -1.98 2.09 26.21
CA PHE A 291 -1.80 2.23 24.78
C PHE A 291 -2.79 1.37 23.98
N ARG A 292 -2.90 0.08 24.31
CA ARG A 292 -3.90 -0.84 23.71
C ARG A 292 -5.32 -0.31 23.89
N ALA A 293 -5.65 0.20 25.08
CA ALA A 293 -6.95 0.79 25.35
C ALA A 293 -7.21 2.09 24.56
N CYS A 294 -6.18 2.85 24.17
CA CYS A 294 -6.31 3.99 23.24
C CYS A 294 -6.63 3.54 21.83
N ILE A 295 -5.97 2.49 21.35
CA ILE A 295 -6.24 1.91 20.04
C ILE A 295 -7.66 1.34 20.00
N TYR A 296 -8.06 0.58 21.02
CA TYR A 296 -9.42 0.06 21.15
C TYR A 296 -10.48 1.16 21.07
N ASP A 297 -10.35 2.22 21.88
CA ASP A 297 -11.31 3.34 21.87
C ASP A 297 -11.39 4.03 20.50
N ARG A 298 -10.25 4.17 19.80
CA ARG A 298 -10.20 4.77 18.46
C ARG A 298 -10.87 3.87 17.43
N THR A 299 -10.47 2.60 17.35
CA THR A 299 -11.03 1.61 16.41
C THR A 299 -12.54 1.46 16.63
N LYS A 300 -12.97 1.42 17.90
CA LYS A 300 -14.39 1.44 18.26
C LYS A 300 -15.12 2.68 17.74
N GLY A 301 -14.51 3.87 17.91
CA GLY A 301 -15.08 5.13 17.42
C GLY A 301 -15.15 5.23 15.90
N GLU A 302 -14.20 4.64 15.18
CA GLU A 302 -14.19 4.58 13.70
C GLU A 302 -15.27 3.65 13.16
N LEU A 303 -15.48 2.48 13.79
CA LEU A 303 -16.47 1.49 13.37
C LEU A 303 -17.91 1.86 13.76
N LEU A 304 -18.10 2.37 14.98
CA LEU A 304 -19.44 2.67 15.50
C LEU A 304 -19.92 4.09 15.17
N GLY A 305 -19.06 4.89 14.52
CA GLY A 305 -19.29 6.32 14.29
C GLY A 305 -19.24 7.07 15.62
N GLY A 306 -18.14 7.79 15.87
CA GLY A 306 -18.03 8.65 17.04
C GLY A 306 -19.25 9.57 17.15
N ALA A 307 -19.75 9.77 18.37
CA ALA A 307 -20.86 10.69 18.69
C ALA A 307 -20.53 12.19 18.43
N SER A 308 -19.61 12.47 17.51
CA SER A 308 -19.21 13.78 17.07
C SER A 308 -18.92 13.75 15.57
N GLY A 309 -19.99 13.87 14.78
CA GLY A 309 -19.97 14.66 13.57
C GLY A 309 -19.25 14.10 12.33
N THR A 310 -19.67 12.94 11.83
CA THR A 310 -19.79 12.69 10.39
C THR A 310 -20.93 11.72 10.13
N ASN A 311 -22.05 12.26 9.60
CA ASN A 311 -23.26 11.60 9.09
C ASN A 311 -23.38 10.09 9.38
N GLY A 312 -24.17 9.76 10.41
CA GLY A 312 -24.47 8.41 10.89
C GLY A 312 -24.85 7.44 9.78
N LYS A 313 -23.83 6.77 9.23
CA LYS A 313 -23.96 5.58 8.41
C LYS A 313 -23.96 4.39 9.36
N ARG A 314 -25.06 3.63 9.38
CA ARG A 314 -25.12 2.37 10.10
C ARG A 314 -25.35 1.24 9.11
N LEU A 315 -24.51 0.21 9.20
CA LEU A 315 -24.71 -1.07 8.53
C LEU A 315 -25.67 -1.90 9.36
N VAL A 316 -26.76 -2.34 8.75
CA VAL A 316 -27.74 -3.24 9.37
C VAL A 316 -27.87 -4.44 8.44
N GLN A 317 -27.61 -5.64 8.97
CA GLN A 317 -27.93 -6.87 8.25
C GLN A 317 -29.44 -6.99 8.12
N VAL A 318 -29.91 -7.19 6.90
CA VAL A 318 -31.34 -7.35 6.63
C VAL A 318 -31.59 -8.86 6.49
N PRO A 319 -32.59 -9.41 7.19
CA PRO A 319 -32.99 -10.80 6.95
C PRO A 319 -33.42 -10.95 5.49
N THR A 320 -32.68 -11.74 4.71
CA THR A 320 -33.05 -12.08 3.33
C THR A 320 -33.11 -13.59 3.16
N SER A 321 -33.79 -14.04 2.11
CA SER A 321 -33.82 -15.45 1.71
C SER A 321 -32.63 -15.85 0.82
N PHE A 322 -31.61 -15.00 0.73
CA PHE A 322 -30.36 -15.21 -0.03
C PHE A 322 -29.17 -15.16 0.94
N ASP A 323 -27.97 -15.45 0.43
CA ASP A 323 -26.74 -15.61 1.20
C ASP A 323 -26.53 -14.48 2.24
N GLU A 324 -26.51 -14.86 3.52
CA GLU A 324 -26.53 -13.94 4.68
C GLU A 324 -25.29 -13.03 4.67
N ASP A 325 -24.18 -13.50 4.13
CA ASP A 325 -22.90 -12.77 4.03
C ASP A 325 -22.93 -11.62 3.00
N THR A 326 -23.95 -11.56 2.13
CA THR A 326 -24.06 -10.54 1.07
C THR A 326 -25.20 -9.54 1.27
N SER A 327 -25.94 -9.66 2.37
CA SER A 327 -27.21 -8.97 2.57
C SER A 327 -27.15 -7.93 3.69
N PHE A 328 -26.68 -6.73 3.37
CA PHE A 328 -26.70 -5.58 4.30
C PHE A 328 -27.34 -4.34 3.68
N ALA A 329 -28.02 -3.55 4.52
CA ALA A 329 -28.53 -2.24 4.16
C ALA A 329 -27.75 -1.15 4.91
N VAL A 330 -27.42 -0.08 4.20
CA VAL A 330 -26.80 1.11 4.77
C VAL A 330 -27.90 2.14 5.04
N PHE A 331 -28.15 2.42 6.32
CA PHE A 331 -29.11 3.45 6.73
C PHE A 331 -28.43 4.79 6.95
N TRP A 332 -29.11 5.84 6.51
CA TRP A 332 -28.74 7.24 6.73
C TRP A 332 -29.73 7.85 7.73
N THR A 333 -29.28 8.15 8.95
CA THR A 333 -30.10 8.95 9.87
C THR A 333 -29.85 10.43 9.60
N LYS A 334 -30.85 11.15 9.11
CA LYS A 334 -30.85 12.62 9.15
C LYS A 334 -31.21 13.06 10.57
N GLU A 335 -30.43 13.96 11.15
CA GLU A 335 -30.86 14.73 12.32
C GLU A 335 -32.01 15.65 11.91
N GLY A 336 -33.23 15.13 12.03
CA GLY A 336 -34.47 15.88 12.04
C GLY A 336 -35.27 15.33 13.20
N GLY A 337 -35.51 16.15 14.21
CA GLY A 337 -36.18 15.74 15.43
C GLY A 337 -37.56 15.19 15.12
N ASP A 338 -37.74 13.89 15.37
CA ASP A 338 -39.00 13.30 15.77
C ASP A 338 -38.68 12.20 16.77
N GLU A 339 -39.29 12.31 17.95
CA GLU A 339 -39.22 11.36 19.05
C GLU A 339 -39.94 10.08 18.67
N ASP A 340 -39.27 9.18 17.95
CA ASP A 340 -39.64 7.77 17.88
C ASP A 340 -38.37 6.93 18.03
N ASN A 341 -37.94 6.77 19.28
CA ASN A 341 -36.92 5.79 19.68
C ASN A 341 -37.49 4.37 19.50
N GLN A 342 -37.51 3.87 18.27
CA GLN A 342 -37.40 2.43 18.04
C GLN A 342 -35.92 2.06 18.12
N THR A 343 -35.42 1.96 19.36
CA THR A 343 -34.17 1.27 19.65
C THR A 343 -34.36 -0.20 19.24
N VAL A 344 -33.82 -0.59 18.09
CA VAL A 344 -33.60 -2.00 17.76
C VAL A 344 -32.75 -2.55 18.92
N GLN A 345 -33.34 -3.39 19.77
CA GLN A 345 -32.61 -4.10 20.82
C GLN A 345 -31.64 -5.06 20.12
N GLN A 346 -30.37 -4.67 20.01
CA GLN A 346 -29.29 -5.59 19.65
C GLN A 346 -29.26 -6.69 20.71
N GLN A 347 -29.21 -7.96 20.29
CA GLN A 347 -29.18 -9.05 21.24
C GLN A 347 -27.84 -9.04 22.01
N PRO A 348 -27.81 -9.49 23.27
CA PRO A 348 -26.57 -9.56 24.06
C PRO A 348 -25.48 -10.41 23.39
N GLU A 349 -25.88 -11.43 22.61
CA GLU A 349 -24.97 -12.30 21.86
C GLU A 349 -24.29 -11.53 20.71
N ASP A 350 -25.03 -10.70 19.96
CA ASP A 350 -24.47 -9.87 18.88
C ASP A 350 -23.44 -8.85 19.39
N LEU A 351 -23.68 -8.29 20.58
CA LEU A 351 -22.77 -7.33 21.21
C LEU A 351 -21.47 -7.99 21.69
N ALA A 352 -21.57 -9.20 22.25
CA ALA A 352 -20.39 -9.96 22.69
C ALA A 352 -19.51 -10.36 21.50
N THR A 353 -20.12 -10.82 20.40
CA THR A 353 -19.39 -11.15 19.17
C THR A 353 -18.74 -9.92 18.53
N GLN A 354 -19.42 -8.77 18.52
CA GLN A 354 -18.83 -7.51 18.05
C GLN A 354 -17.65 -7.04 18.90
N GLU A 355 -17.74 -7.21 20.23
CA GLU A 355 -16.64 -6.86 21.13
C GLU A 355 -15.44 -7.80 20.97
N GLU A 356 -15.67 -9.09 20.70
CA GLU A 356 -14.63 -10.07 20.39
C GLU A 356 -13.91 -9.73 19.07
N GLN A 357 -14.65 -9.49 17.99
CA GLN A 357 -14.09 -9.06 16.69
C GLN A 357 -13.30 -7.76 16.80
N LEU A 358 -13.80 -6.80 17.59
CA LEU A 358 -13.09 -5.55 17.83
C LEU A 358 -11.78 -5.76 18.59
N ASN A 359 -11.76 -6.66 19.57
CA ASN A 359 -10.51 -7.01 20.26
C ASN A 359 -9.51 -7.69 19.32
N GLU A 360 -9.96 -8.61 18.47
CA GLU A 360 -9.11 -9.26 17.46
C GLU A 360 -8.48 -8.23 16.51
N LEU A 361 -9.26 -7.27 16.01
CA LEU A 361 -8.74 -6.18 15.18
C LEU A 361 -7.69 -5.33 15.89
N VAL A 362 -7.89 -5.05 17.18
CA VAL A 362 -6.94 -4.27 17.99
C VAL A 362 -5.67 -5.08 18.24
N ASP A 363 -5.78 -6.38 18.47
CA ASP A 363 -4.62 -7.25 18.70
C ASP A 363 -3.79 -7.40 17.42
N ASN A 364 -4.43 -7.61 16.26
CA ASN A 364 -3.76 -7.60 14.96
C ASN A 364 -3.04 -6.26 14.71
N GLN A 365 -3.70 -5.13 15.03
CA GLN A 365 -3.08 -3.82 14.89
C GLN A 365 -1.87 -3.64 15.82
N MET A 366 -1.94 -4.15 17.06
CA MET A 366 -0.82 -4.14 18.02
C MET A 366 0.37 -4.96 17.51
N GLU A 367 0.13 -6.13 16.91
CA GLU A 367 1.16 -6.96 16.30
C GLU A 367 1.84 -6.25 15.14
N GLU A 368 1.08 -5.65 14.23
CA GLU A 368 1.60 -4.86 13.11
C GLU A 368 2.47 -3.69 13.60
N ILE A 369 1.99 -2.97 14.63
CA ILE A 369 2.73 -1.85 15.25
C ILE A 369 4.06 -2.36 15.81
N ALA A 370 4.04 -3.46 16.55
CA ALA A 370 5.23 -4.04 17.16
C ALA A 370 6.25 -4.53 16.11
N GLU A 371 5.77 -5.10 15.00
CA GLU A 371 6.63 -5.57 13.92
C GLU A 371 7.34 -4.42 13.20
N VAL A 372 6.62 -3.36 12.85
CA VAL A 372 7.20 -2.16 12.23
C VAL A 372 8.15 -1.47 13.22
N ALA A 373 7.75 -1.34 14.49
CA ALA A 373 8.61 -0.77 15.54
C ALA A 373 9.94 -1.53 15.64
N LYS A 374 9.90 -2.88 15.68
CA LYS A 374 11.11 -3.70 15.71
C LYS A 374 12.03 -3.43 14.51
N ASN A 375 11.47 -3.32 13.30
CA ASN A 375 12.24 -2.99 12.09
C ASN A 375 12.86 -1.59 12.20
N VAL A 376 12.06 -0.58 12.54
CA VAL A 376 12.51 0.80 12.69
C VAL A 376 13.61 0.90 13.75
N ALA A 377 13.46 0.26 14.90
CA ALA A 377 14.48 0.23 15.96
C ALA A 377 15.80 -0.40 15.49
N SER A 378 15.73 -1.48 14.70
CA SER A 378 16.92 -2.13 14.13
C SER A 378 17.70 -1.24 13.16
N ARG A 379 17.00 -0.43 12.36
CA ARG A 379 17.58 0.46 11.34
C ARG A 379 17.89 1.86 11.85
N GLY A 380 17.26 2.26 12.96
CA GLY A 380 17.32 3.59 13.54
C GLY A 380 18.18 3.68 14.80
N LYS A 381 19.02 2.68 15.12
CA LYS A 381 19.81 2.64 16.37
C LYS A 381 20.59 3.93 16.65
N ASP A 382 21.14 4.56 15.63
CA ASP A 382 21.89 5.82 15.76
C ASP A 382 20.99 7.05 15.92
N LYS A 383 19.74 6.97 15.48
CA LYS A 383 18.75 8.05 15.47
C LYS A 383 17.85 8.08 16.70
N LEU A 384 17.72 6.95 17.41
CA LEU A 384 16.97 6.83 18.68
C LEU A 384 17.78 7.32 19.89
N ALA A 385 19.09 7.48 19.77
CA ALA A 385 19.98 7.89 20.86
C ALA A 385 20.15 9.43 20.98
N ALA A 386 19.47 10.22 20.15
CA ALA A 386 19.60 11.68 20.04
C ALA A 386 18.23 12.39 20.04
#